data_AF-A0A6A0HAK0-F1
#
_entry.id   AF-A0A6A0HAK0-F1
#
_cell.length_a   1.000
_cell.length_b   1.000
_cell.length_c   1.000
_cell.angle_alpha   90.00
_cell.angle_beta   90.00
_cell.angle_gamma   90.00
#
_symmetry.space_group_name_H-M   'P 1'
#
loop_
_entity.id
_entity.type
_entity.pdbx_description
1 polymer ?
#
loop_
_entity_poly.entity_id
_entity_poly.type
_entity_poly.pdbx_seq_one_letter_code
_entity_poly.pdbx_strand_id
1 'polypeptide(L)'
;MKSAGGFMIFFYLVYIVSSILMVRGVLNYHRGLMLPWLIQNLLYILAIIAFAIWLQASYYHNLLSVLWCLIWLIFAAVHIYMHRCVRAHYDVIKDMNAADILQIYD
;
A
#
# COMPACT_ATOMS: atom_id res chain seq x y z
N MET A 1 26.20 0.29 -0.39
CA MET A 1 25.41 -0.27 0.74
C MET A 1 24.82 0.79 1.68
N LYS A 2 25.57 1.82 2.12
CA LYS A 2 25.04 2.86 3.05
C LYS A 2 23.85 3.67 2.52
N SER A 3 23.86 4.05 1.22
CA SER A 3 22.78 4.82 0.61
C SER A 3 21.45 4.05 0.51
N ALA A 4 21.50 2.76 0.14
CA ALA A 4 20.32 1.92 0.02
C ALA A 4 19.60 1.69 1.38
N GLY A 5 20.37 1.52 2.45
CA GLY A 5 19.80 1.44 3.81
C GLY A 5 19.12 2.73 4.25
N GLY A 6 19.74 3.88 3.99
CA GLY A 6 19.14 5.20 4.27
C GLY A 6 17.85 5.45 3.49
N PHE A 7 17.81 5.07 2.22
CA PHE A 7 16.60 5.13 1.40
C PHE A 7 15.46 4.29 1.99
N MET A 8 15.74 3.06 2.42
CA MET A 8 14.74 2.19 3.05
C MET A 8 14.18 2.80 4.34
N ILE A 9 15.04 3.33 5.22
CA ILE A 9 14.60 3.98 6.45
C ILE A 9 13.67 5.15 6.13
N PHE A 10 14.06 6.02 5.20
CA PHE A 10 13.25 7.15 4.78
C PHE A 10 11.91 6.69 4.19
N PHE A 11 11.92 5.67 3.32
CA PHE A 11 10.71 5.11 2.73
C PHE A 11 9.73 4.60 3.79
N TYR A 12 10.20 3.87 4.80
CA TYR A 12 9.36 3.38 5.90
C TYR A 12 8.88 4.50 6.83
N LEU A 13 9.68 5.54 7.07
CA LEU A 13 9.24 6.72 7.82
C LEU A 13 8.08 7.44 7.11
N VAL A 14 8.19 7.63 5.79
CA VAL A 14 7.09 8.17 4.97
C VAL A 14 5.87 7.24 5.04
N TYR A 15 6.08 5.91 5.07
CA TYR A 15 5.00 4.92 5.19
C TYR A 15 4.22 5.05 6.50
N ILE A 16 4.93 5.29 7.60
CA ILE A 16 4.31 5.53 8.92
C ILE A 16 3.46 6.80 8.87
N VAL A 17 4.00 7.90 8.33
CA VAL A 17 3.26 9.15 8.18
C VAL A 17 2.01 8.97 7.31
N SER A 18 2.15 8.35 6.13
CA SER A 18 1.02 8.02 5.25
C SER A 18 -0.03 7.17 5.94
N SER A 19 0.37 6.22 6.80
CA SER A 19 -0.56 5.38 7.58
C SER A 19 -1.33 6.20 8.61
N ILE A 20 -0.68 7.14 9.30
CA ILE A 20 -1.37 8.06 10.23
C ILE A 20 -2.37 8.94 9.48
N LEU A 21 -2.00 9.45 8.30
CA LEU A 21 -2.92 10.25 7.46
C LEU A 21 -4.11 9.42 7.02
N MET A 22 -3.92 8.18 6.61
CA MET A 22 -5.01 7.29 6.20
C MET A 22 -5.99 7.02 7.34
N VAL A 23 -5.52 6.75 8.56
CA VAL A 23 -6.39 6.59 9.74
C VAL A 23 -7.18 7.88 10.01
N ARG A 24 -6.53 9.05 9.95
CA ARG A 24 -7.22 10.34 10.11
C ARG A 24 -8.20 10.63 8.97
N GLY A 25 -7.90 10.17 7.75
CA GLY A 25 -8.77 10.29 6.58
C GLY A 25 -10.06 9.49 6.75
N VAL A 26 -9.93 8.25 7.23
CA VAL A 26 -11.07 7.39 7.55
C VAL A 26 -11.93 8.01 8.66
N LEU A 27 -11.32 8.47 9.76
CA LEU A 27 -12.06 9.05 10.90
C LEU A 27 -12.80 10.34 10.56
N ASN A 28 -12.27 11.16 9.66
CA ASN A 28 -12.85 12.46 9.29
C ASN A 28 -13.60 12.42 7.95
N TYR A 29 -13.85 11.24 7.37
CA TYR A 29 -14.43 11.08 6.03
C TYR A 29 -13.73 11.93 4.95
N HIS A 30 -12.42 12.12 5.09
CA HIS A 30 -11.62 12.98 4.21
C HIS A 30 -10.79 12.14 3.24
N ARG A 31 -11.32 11.97 2.01
CA ARG A 31 -10.72 11.12 0.97
C ARG A 31 -9.27 11.47 0.63
N GLY A 32 -8.92 12.77 0.66
CA GLY A 32 -7.59 13.25 0.28
C GLY A 32 -6.47 12.69 1.16
N LEU A 33 -6.75 12.44 2.43
CA LEU A 33 -5.77 11.94 3.41
C LEU A 33 -5.50 10.44 3.26
N MET A 34 -6.35 9.72 2.54
CA MET A 34 -6.19 8.28 2.28
C MET A 34 -5.31 8.01 1.05
N LEU A 35 -5.20 8.97 0.13
CA LEU A 35 -4.45 8.83 -1.13
C LEU A 35 -2.96 8.54 -0.94
N PRO A 36 -2.23 9.22 -0.04
CA PRO A 36 -0.80 8.95 0.16
C PRO A 36 -0.54 7.48 0.50
N TRP A 37 -1.35 6.91 1.39
CA TRP A 37 -1.24 5.50 1.77
C TRP A 37 -1.60 4.55 0.63
N LEU A 38 -2.65 4.83 -0.15
CA LEU A 38 -3.03 4.01 -1.31
C LEU A 38 -1.90 3.93 -2.33
N ILE A 39 -1.31 5.06 -2.70
CA ILE A 39 -0.20 5.12 -3.67
C ILE A 39 1.02 4.38 -3.11
N GLN A 40 1.38 4.65 -1.86
CA GLN A 40 2.56 4.06 -1.26
C GLN A 40 2.43 2.53 -1.05
N ASN A 41 1.26 2.05 -0.63
CA ASN A 41 0.98 0.62 -0.49
C ASN A 41 0.99 -0.09 -1.85
N LEU A 42 0.52 0.56 -2.93
CA LEU A 42 0.62 0.01 -4.29
C LEU A 42 2.08 -0.16 -4.72
N LEU A 43 2.91 0.87 -4.54
CA LEU A 43 4.35 0.79 -4.82
C LEU A 43 5.03 -0.29 -3.99
N TYR A 44 4.63 -0.44 -2.72
CA TYR A 44 5.16 -1.48 -1.83
C TYR A 44 4.80 -2.89 -2.29
N ILE A 45 3.56 -3.13 -2.72
CA ILE A 45 3.12 -4.40 -3.30
C ILE A 45 3.97 -4.74 -4.54
N LEU A 46 4.12 -3.79 -5.47
CA LEU A 46 4.90 -3.98 -6.69
C LEU A 46 6.37 -4.29 -6.37
N ALA A 47 6.95 -3.61 -5.38
CA ALA A 47 8.31 -3.86 -4.93
C ALA A 47 8.48 -5.26 -4.34
N ILE A 48 7.54 -5.73 -3.51
CA ILE A 48 7.56 -7.09 -2.95
C ILE A 48 7.48 -8.13 -4.07
N ILE A 49 6.55 -7.96 -5.01
CA ILE A 49 6.38 -8.91 -6.13
C ILE A 49 7.64 -8.94 -7.00
N ALA A 50 8.18 -7.78 -7.36
CA ALA A 50 9.42 -7.69 -8.14
C ALA A 50 10.59 -8.35 -7.40
N PHE A 51 10.70 -8.14 -6.08
CA PHE A 51 11.72 -8.78 -5.26
C PHE A 51 11.53 -10.30 -5.16
N ALA A 52 10.30 -10.79 -4.99
CA ALA A 52 10.01 -12.23 -4.94
C ALA A 52 10.36 -12.92 -6.27
N ILE A 53 10.01 -12.30 -7.41
CA ILE A 53 10.37 -12.80 -8.74
C ILE A 53 11.89 -12.80 -8.92
N TRP A 54 12.57 -11.70 -8.57
CA TRP A 54 14.03 -11.60 -8.66
C TRP A 54 14.73 -12.65 -7.77
N LEU A 55 14.24 -12.85 -6.55
CA LEU A 55 14.75 -13.84 -5.60
C LEU A 55 14.66 -15.25 -6.18
N GLN A 56 13.52 -15.60 -6.78
CA GLN A 56 13.35 -16.91 -7.41
C GLN A 56 14.21 -17.06 -8.66
N ALA A 57 14.27 -16.06 -9.53
CA ALA A 57 15.09 -16.10 -10.74
C ALA A 57 16.59 -16.26 -10.42
N SER A 58 17.07 -15.62 -9.36
CA SER A 58 18.49 -15.63 -8.99
C SER A 58 18.91 -16.90 -8.23
N TYR A 59 18.01 -17.48 -7.44
CA TYR A 59 18.36 -18.52 -6.46
C TYR A 59 17.44 -19.76 -6.54
N TYR A 60 16.85 -20.06 -7.70
CA TYR A 60 15.92 -21.18 -7.89
C TYR A 60 16.46 -22.55 -7.47
N HIS A 61 17.78 -22.73 -7.45
CA HIS A 61 18.44 -23.96 -7.01
C HIS A 61 18.40 -24.17 -5.49
N ASN A 62 18.15 -23.10 -4.71
CA ASN A 62 18.13 -23.16 -3.26
C ASN A 62 16.70 -23.29 -2.73
N LEU A 63 16.37 -24.44 -2.13
CA LEU A 63 15.04 -24.70 -1.57
C LEU A 63 14.62 -23.64 -0.53
N LEU A 64 15.56 -23.16 0.29
CA LEU A 64 15.30 -22.10 1.26
C LEU A 64 14.85 -20.80 0.58
N SER A 65 15.40 -20.47 -0.59
CA SER A 65 15.01 -19.29 -1.35
C SER A 65 13.57 -19.39 -1.86
N VAL A 66 13.14 -20.59 -2.26
CA VAL A 66 11.76 -20.86 -2.67
C VAL A 66 10.79 -20.61 -1.52
N LEU A 67 11.13 -21.07 -0.32
CA LEU A 67 10.33 -20.79 0.89
C LEU A 67 10.22 -19.28 1.16
N TRP A 68 11.33 -18.55 1.08
CA TRP A 68 11.31 -17.09 1.26
C TRP A 68 10.47 -16.38 0.20
N CYS A 69 10.52 -16.82 -1.05
CA CYS A 69 9.68 -16.29 -2.13
C CYS A 69 8.19 -16.47 -1.81
N LEU A 70 7.77 -17.66 -1.37
CA LEU A 70 6.38 -17.93 -0.98
C LEU A 70 5.92 -17.04 0.17
N ILE A 71 6.77 -16.85 1.19
CA ILE A 71 6.47 -15.96 2.31
C ILE A 71 6.26 -14.52 1.82
N TRP A 72 7.16 -14.01 0.97
CA TRP A 72 7.01 -12.66 0.39
C TRP A 72 5.73 -12.49 -0.42
N LEU A 73 5.33 -13.49 -1.21
CA LEU A 73 4.07 -13.45 -1.96
C LEU A 73 2.83 -13.49 -1.05
N ILE A 74 2.87 -14.23 0.06
CA ILE A 74 1.80 -14.18 1.07
C ILE A 74 1.70 -12.78 1.69
N PHE A 75 2.83 -12.15 2.03
CA PHE A 75 2.85 -10.77 2.50
C PHE A 75 2.27 -9.81 1.45
N ALA A 76 2.63 -9.96 0.17
CA ALA A 76 2.03 -9.17 -0.89
C ALA A 76 0.50 -9.35 -0.97
N ALA A 77 0.01 -10.58 -0.82
CA ALA A 77 -1.43 -10.87 -0.81
C ALA A 77 -2.17 -10.15 0.33
N VAL A 78 -1.58 -10.12 1.53
CA VAL A 78 -2.13 -9.36 2.67
C VAL A 78 -2.17 -7.86 2.36
N HIS A 79 -1.11 -7.30 1.79
CA HIS A 79 -1.08 -5.89 1.38
C HIS A 79 -2.10 -5.57 0.27
N ILE A 80 -2.32 -6.48 -0.67
CA ILE A 80 -3.36 -6.35 -1.71
C ILE A 80 -4.75 -6.33 -1.06
N TYR A 81 -5.02 -7.21 -0.10
CA TYR A 81 -6.29 -7.21 0.63
C TYR A 81 -6.52 -5.87 1.34
N MET A 82 -5.53 -5.40 2.11
CA MET A 82 -5.61 -4.11 2.80
C MET A 82 -5.82 -2.94 1.82
N HIS A 83 -5.12 -2.96 0.67
CA HIS A 83 -5.30 -1.95 -0.38
C HIS A 83 -6.74 -1.87 -0.86
N ARG A 84 -7.36 -3.04 -1.11
CA ARG A 84 -8.74 -3.13 -1.57
C ARG A 84 -9.72 -2.62 -0.53
N CYS A 85 -9.50 -2.90 0.76
CA CYS A 85 -10.33 -2.39 1.85
C CYS A 85 -10.31 -0.86 1.91
N VAL A 86 -9.12 -0.24 1.90
CA VAL A 86 -8.99 1.22 1.96
C VAL A 86 -9.53 1.88 0.70
N ARG A 87 -9.32 1.26 -0.47
CA ARG A 87 -9.89 1.77 -1.74
C ARG A 87 -11.41 1.72 -1.75
N ALA A 88 -12.02 0.64 -1.27
CA ALA A 88 -13.47 0.56 -1.15
C ALA A 88 -14.03 1.67 -0.25
N HIS A 89 -13.38 1.94 0.89
CA HIS A 89 -13.78 3.04 1.76
C HIS A 89 -13.60 4.43 1.11
N TYR A 90 -12.52 4.60 0.33
CA TYR A 90 -12.28 5.81 -0.45
C TYR A 90 -13.40 6.07 -1.47
N ASP A 91 -13.85 5.01 -2.17
CA ASP A 91 -14.93 5.10 -3.16
C ASP A 91 -16.27 5.45 -2.47
N VAL A 92 -16.57 4.87 -1.30
CA VAL A 92 -17.76 5.24 -0.51
C VAL A 92 -17.76 6.72 -0.14
N ILE A 93 -16.64 7.25 0.38
CA ILE A 93 -16.53 8.67 0.73
C ILE A 93 -16.69 9.56 -0.52
N LYS A 94 -16.15 9.11 -1.67
CA LYS A 94 -16.27 9.85 -2.92
C LYS A 94 -17.74 9.98 -3.34
N ASP A 95 -18.51 8.90 -3.23
CA ASP A 95 -19.92 8.88 -3.61
C ASP A 95 -20.77 9.73 -2.65
N MET A 96 -20.48 9.68 -1.35
CA MET A 96 -21.10 10.55 -0.34
C MET A 96 -20.87 12.04 -0.65
N ASN A 97 -19.61 12.41 -0.91
CA ASN A 97 -19.27 13.79 -1.25
C ASN A 97 -19.88 14.24 -2.59
N ALA A 98 -20.12 13.33 -3.54
CA ALA A 98 -20.77 13.66 -4.80
C ALA A 98 -22.27 13.92 -4.63
N ALA A 99 -22.95 13.13 -3.78
CA ALA A 99 -24.36 13.33 -3.46
C ALA A 99 -24.60 14.66 -2.75
N ASP A 100 -23.73 15.03 -1.81
CA ASP A 100 -23.80 16.29 -1.06
C ASP A 100 -23.67 17.52 -1.99
N ILE A 101 -22.79 17.42 -3.00
CA ILE A 101 -22.64 18.48 -4.02
C ILE A 101 -23.93 18.67 -4.81
N LEU A 102 -24.59 17.60 -5.26
CA LEU A 102 -25.82 17.70 -6.03
C LEU A 102 -26.95 18.38 -5.23
N GLN A 103 -27.06 18.08 -3.93
CA GLN A 103 -28.05 18.72 -3.05
C GLN A 103 -27.85 20.23 -2.85
N ILE A 104 -26.63 20.75 -3.05
CA ILE A 104 -26.34 22.19 -2.95
C ILE A 104 -26.78 22.94 -4.22
N TYR A 105 -26.88 22.24 -5.35
CA TYR A 105 -27.23 22.84 -6.65
C TYR A 105 -28.73 22.74 -7.00
N ASP A 106 -29.51 21.97 -6.23
CA ASP A 106 -30.98 21.85 -6.32
C ASP A 106 -31.67 22.88 -5.41
#